data_AF-A0A951TRD8-F1
#
_entry.id   AF-A0A951TRD8-F1
#
_cell.length_a   1.000
_cell.length_b   1.000
_cell.length_c   1.000
_cell.angle_alpha   90.00
_cell.angle_beta   90.00
_cell.angle_gamma   90.00
#
_symmetry.space_group_name_H-M   'P 1'
#
loop_
_entity.id
_entity.type
_entity.pdbx_description
1 polymer ?
#
loop_
_entity_poly.entity_id
_entity_poly.type
_entity_poly.pdbx_seq_one_letter_code
_entity_poly.pdbx_strand_id
1 'polypeptide(L)'
;GEAAGALVADALALQEAGAFAVVLEAVPADLAERITKELTIPTVGIGAGAGCDAQVLVWTDMAGLTPGAPLTFVKRYADLRGILTEATKAYADDVREGRFPGPEHSFH
;
A
#
# COMPACT_ATOMS: atom_id res chain seq x y z
N GLY A 1 -20.47 -10.82 15.37
CA GLY A 1 -21.81 -10.34 14.98
C GLY A 1 -22.18 -10.91 13.61
N GLU A 2 -23.40 -10.66 13.14
CA GLU A 2 -23.92 -11.17 11.86
C GLU A 2 -23.02 -10.84 10.66
N ALA A 3 -22.51 -9.60 10.59
CA ALA A 3 -21.54 -9.18 9.57
C ALA A 3 -20.23 -9.98 9.58
N ALA A 4 -19.77 -10.43 10.74
CA ALA A 4 -18.56 -11.26 10.84
C ALA A 4 -18.81 -12.68 10.32
N GLY A 5 -20.03 -13.21 10.50
CA GLY A 5 -20.43 -14.49 9.92
C GLY A 5 -20.56 -14.42 8.40
N ALA A 6 -21.14 -13.33 7.88
CA ALA A 6 -21.25 -13.10 6.44
C ALA A 6 -19.87 -13.04 5.77
N LEU A 7 -18.90 -12.31 6.34
CA LEU A 7 -17.56 -12.21 5.76
C LEU A 7 -16.82 -13.56 5.68
N VAL A 8 -16.97 -14.40 6.70
CA VAL A 8 -16.41 -15.76 6.69
C VAL A 8 -17.05 -16.60 5.58
N ALA A 9 -18.38 -16.52 5.43
CA ALA A 9 -19.10 -17.23 4.38
C ALA A 9 -18.69 -16.76 2.98
N ASP A 10 -18.50 -15.45 2.78
CA ASP A 10 -18.04 -14.88 1.51
C ASP A 10 -16.63 -15.38 1.16
N ALA A 11 -15.72 -15.42 2.13
CA ALA A 11 -14.36 -15.90 1.94
C ALA A 11 -14.33 -17.40 1.55
N LEU A 12 -15.16 -18.22 2.19
CA LEU A 12 -15.33 -19.64 1.84
C LEU A 12 -15.92 -19.81 0.44
N ALA A 13 -16.94 -19.03 0.09
CA ALA A 13 -17.57 -19.08 -1.22
C ALA A 13 -16.57 -18.72 -2.35
N LEU A 14 -15.69 -17.74 -2.13
CA LEU A 14 -14.61 -17.42 -3.07
C LEU A 14 -13.63 -18.59 -3.25
N GLN A 15 -13.25 -19.25 -2.15
CA GLN A 15 -12.41 -20.44 -2.20
C GLN A 15 -13.09 -21.59 -2.96
N GLU A 16 -14.36 -21.88 -2.67
CA GLU A 16 -15.14 -22.91 -3.37
C GLU A 16 -15.29 -22.62 -4.86
N ALA A 17 -15.38 -21.34 -5.24
CA ALA A 17 -15.40 -20.89 -6.63
C ALA A 17 -14.02 -21.02 -7.34
N GLY A 18 -12.97 -21.39 -6.61
CA GLY A 18 -11.63 -21.62 -7.17
C GLY A 18 -10.68 -20.43 -7.09
N ALA A 19 -10.95 -19.44 -6.22
CA ALA A 19 -9.96 -18.41 -5.91
C ALA A 19 -8.68 -19.07 -5.36
N PHE A 20 -7.52 -18.61 -5.81
CA PHE A 20 -6.24 -19.13 -5.33
C PHE A 20 -5.73 -18.40 -4.08
N ALA A 21 -6.28 -17.22 -3.78
CA ALA A 21 -6.00 -16.40 -2.60
C ALA A 21 -7.13 -15.37 -2.42
N VAL A 22 -7.25 -14.78 -1.24
CA VAL A 22 -8.20 -13.69 -0.94
C VAL A 22 -7.53 -12.52 -0.25
N VAL A 23 -7.94 -11.29 -0.60
CA VAL A 23 -7.50 -10.06 0.09
C VAL A 23 -8.52 -9.71 1.17
N LEU A 24 -8.04 -9.46 2.39
CA LEU A 24 -8.84 -8.96 3.52
C LEU A 24 -8.48 -7.50 3.77
N GLU A 25 -9.42 -6.60 3.48
CA GLU A 25 -9.24 -5.15 3.60
C GLU A 25 -10.09 -4.58 4.74
N ALA A 26 -9.46 -3.80 5.62
CA ALA A 26 -10.12 -3.11 6.74
C ALA A 26 -10.96 -4.04 7.65
N VAL A 27 -10.48 -5.26 7.85
CA VAL A 27 -11.12 -6.29 8.68
C VAL A 27 -10.54 -6.26 10.10
N PRO A 28 -11.34 -6.40 11.18
CA PRO A 28 -10.82 -6.59 12.53
C PRO A 28 -9.79 -7.73 12.59
N ALA A 29 -8.67 -7.52 13.28
CA ALA A 29 -7.53 -8.44 13.24
C ALA A 29 -7.86 -9.86 13.73
N ASP A 30 -8.71 -9.98 14.75
CA ASP A 30 -9.20 -11.24 15.30
C ASP A 30 -10.09 -12.00 14.29
N LEU A 31 -10.93 -11.28 13.55
CA LEU A 31 -11.75 -11.85 12.48
C LEU A 31 -10.90 -12.28 11.29
N ALA A 32 -9.92 -11.49 10.89
CA ALA A 32 -9.01 -11.83 9.81
C ALA A 32 -8.18 -13.09 10.15
N GLU A 33 -7.62 -13.17 11.37
CA GLU A 33 -6.91 -14.36 11.84
C GLU A 33 -7.81 -15.60 11.86
N ARG A 34 -9.09 -15.44 12.25
CA ARG A 34 -10.06 -16.53 12.18
C ARG A 34 -10.30 -16.98 10.73
N ILE A 35 -10.52 -16.07 9.79
CA ILE A 35 -10.71 -16.40 8.37
C ILE A 35 -9.48 -17.13 7.82
N THR A 36 -8.28 -16.63 8.11
CA THR A 36 -7.02 -17.26 7.69
C THR A 36 -6.88 -18.70 8.19
N LYS A 37 -7.36 -19.01 9.40
CA LYS A 37 -7.36 -20.38 9.96
C LYS A 37 -8.42 -21.29 9.32
N GLU A 38 -9.52 -20.74 8.81
CA GLU A 38 -10.63 -21.50 8.22
C GLU A 38 -10.40 -21.80 6.72
N LEU A 39 -9.68 -20.93 6.00
CA LEU A 39 -9.35 -21.13 4.59
C LEU A 39 -8.16 -22.07 4.41
N THR A 40 -8.13 -22.75 3.27
CA THR A 40 -6.97 -23.52 2.78
C THR A 40 -6.12 -22.72 1.79
N ILE A 41 -6.68 -21.67 1.20
CA ILE A 41 -5.97 -20.73 0.31
C ILE A 41 -5.36 -19.56 1.10
N PRO A 42 -4.25 -18.98 0.61
CA PRO A 42 -3.61 -17.84 1.27
C PRO A 42 -4.53 -16.61 1.40
N THR A 43 -4.37 -15.93 2.53
CA THR A 43 -4.98 -14.63 2.82
C THR A 43 -3.94 -13.51 2.74
N VAL A 44 -4.31 -12.37 2.15
CA VAL A 44 -3.45 -11.18 2.02
C VAL A 44 -4.11 -10.01 2.73
N GLY A 45 -3.51 -9.53 3.82
CA GLY A 45 -4.09 -8.45 4.64
C GLY A 45 -3.68 -7.05 4.19
N ILE A 46 -4.63 -6.11 4.22
CA ILE A 46 -4.38 -4.66 4.23
C ILE A 46 -5.28 -4.01 5.28
N GLY A 47 -4.68 -3.57 6.39
CA GLY A 47 -5.46 -3.15 7.56
C GLY A 47 -6.26 -4.29 8.20
N ALA A 48 -5.79 -5.54 8.04
CA ALA A 48 -6.41 -6.75 8.59
C ALA A 48 -5.57 -7.42 9.70
N GLY A 49 -4.55 -6.73 10.22
CA GLY A 49 -3.65 -7.28 11.23
C GLY A 49 -2.63 -8.30 10.67
N ALA A 50 -1.79 -8.81 11.56
CA ALA A 50 -0.70 -9.74 11.21
C ALA A 50 -1.14 -11.21 11.12
N GLY A 51 -2.42 -11.50 11.36
CA GLY A 51 -2.96 -12.87 11.33
C GLY A 51 -3.18 -13.45 9.94
N CYS A 52 -2.99 -12.65 8.87
CA CYS A 52 -3.03 -13.12 7.48
C CYS A 52 -1.68 -13.71 7.04
N ASP A 53 -1.68 -14.57 6.03
CA ASP A 53 -0.48 -15.25 5.51
C ASP A 53 0.51 -14.31 4.82
N ALA A 54 -0.02 -13.24 4.21
CA ALA A 54 0.75 -12.19 3.56
C ALA A 54 0.14 -10.81 3.80
N GLN A 55 0.84 -9.77 3.37
CA GLN A 55 0.43 -8.38 3.54
C GLN A 55 0.57 -7.62 2.22
N VAL A 56 -0.32 -6.65 2.00
CA VAL A 56 -0.27 -5.74 0.86
C VAL A 56 -0.44 -4.30 1.33
N LEU A 57 0.31 -3.38 0.70
CA LEU A 57 0.14 -1.93 0.83
C LEU A 57 0.24 -1.32 -0.56
N VAL A 58 -0.46 -0.20 -0.77
CA VAL A 58 -0.22 0.64 -1.95
C VAL A 58 1.17 1.27 -1.80
N TRP A 59 2.03 1.06 -2.81
CA TRP A 59 3.43 1.46 -2.71
C TRP A 59 3.61 2.98 -2.53
N THR A 60 2.70 3.80 -3.07
CA THR A 60 2.74 5.27 -2.92
C THR A 60 2.47 5.70 -1.49
N ASP A 61 1.60 4.99 -0.77
CA ASP A 61 1.31 5.26 0.64
C ASP A 61 2.48 4.79 1.52
N MET A 62 2.96 3.58 1.24
CA MET A 62 4.15 3.00 1.87
C MET A 62 5.39 3.90 1.69
N ALA A 63 5.59 4.46 0.50
CA ALA A 63 6.72 5.34 0.18
C ALA A 63 6.44 6.83 0.49
N GLY A 64 5.26 7.17 1.00
CA GLY A 64 4.89 8.52 1.41
C GLY A 64 4.85 9.54 0.28
N LEU A 65 4.34 9.16 -0.90
CA LEU A 65 4.03 10.03 -2.02
C LEU A 65 2.66 10.70 -1.90
N THR A 66 1.69 9.97 -1.35
CA THR A 66 0.31 10.44 -1.19
C THR A 66 0.27 11.59 -0.19
N PRO A 67 -0.41 12.72 -0.49
CA PRO A 67 -0.55 13.83 0.44
C PRO A 67 -1.46 13.46 1.62
N GLY A 68 -1.24 14.08 2.77
CA GLY A 68 -2.08 13.94 3.97
C GLY A 68 -1.52 12.98 5.00
N ALA A 69 -2.28 12.79 6.10
CA ALA A 69 -1.93 11.82 7.12
C ALA A 69 -2.15 10.39 6.57
N PRO A 70 -1.22 9.45 6.82
CA PRO A 70 -1.42 8.07 6.42
C PRO A 70 -2.65 7.49 7.13
N LEU A 71 -3.37 6.60 6.44
CA LEU A 71 -4.39 5.77 7.10
C LEU A 71 -3.73 5.00 8.25
N THR A 72 -4.46 4.74 9.33
CA THR A 72 -3.92 4.15 10.57
C THR A 72 -3.22 2.80 10.36
N PHE A 73 -3.54 2.06 9.30
CA PHE A 73 -2.90 0.79 8.96
C PHE A 73 -1.68 0.92 8.03
N VAL A 74 -1.38 2.12 7.52
CA VAL A 74 -0.22 2.36 6.64
C VAL A 74 0.97 2.74 7.50
N LYS A 75 2.04 1.95 7.42
CA LYS A 75 3.37 2.38 7.86
C LYS A 75 4.07 3.09 6.70
N ARG A 76 4.46 4.35 6.90
CA ARG A 76 5.31 5.10 5.98
C ARG A 76 6.78 4.69 6.16
N TYR A 77 7.41 4.21 5.10
CA TYR A 77 8.82 3.81 5.07
C TYR A 77 9.75 4.86 4.48
N ALA A 78 9.22 5.83 3.71
CA ALA A 78 9.99 6.93 3.13
C ALA A 78 9.16 8.22 3.01
N ASP A 79 9.83 9.36 2.83
CA ASP A 79 9.22 10.64 2.44
C ASP A 79 9.58 11.00 1.00
N LEU A 80 9.11 10.20 0.04
CA LEU A 80 9.38 10.48 -1.37
C LEU A 80 8.73 11.77 -1.85
N ARG A 81 7.61 12.19 -1.25
CA ARG A 81 6.98 13.47 -1.58
C ARG A 81 7.91 14.64 -1.27
N GLY A 82 8.49 14.66 -0.08
CA GLY A 82 9.46 15.66 0.35
C GLY A 82 10.70 15.65 -0.55
N ILE A 83 11.28 14.47 -0.79
CA ILE A 83 12.45 14.31 -1.67
C ILE A 83 12.18 14.87 -3.07
N LEU A 84 11.06 14.47 -3.70
CA LEU A 84 10.71 14.95 -5.04
C LEU A 84 10.36 16.45 -5.06
N THR A 85 9.77 16.96 -3.97
CA THR A 85 9.48 18.39 -3.84
C THR A 85 10.77 19.21 -3.83
N GLU A 86 11.76 18.81 -3.03
CA GLU A 86 13.04 19.50 -2.97
C GLU A 86 13.84 19.37 -4.27
N ALA A 87 13.88 18.18 -4.88
CA ALA A 87 14.52 17.98 -6.17
C ALA A 87 13.90 18.87 -7.27
N THR A 88 12.57 18.96 -7.29
CA THR A 88 11.84 19.79 -8.27
C THR A 88 12.10 21.28 -8.07
N LYS A 89 12.20 21.74 -6.82
CA LYS A 89 12.57 23.14 -6.52
C LYS A 89 13.99 23.45 -6.97
N ALA A 90 14.96 22.59 -6.61
CA ALA A 90 16.35 22.76 -7.00
C ALA A 90 16.50 22.82 -8.54
N TYR A 91 15.85 21.91 -9.25
CA TYR A 91 15.81 21.95 -10.72
C TYR A 91 15.20 23.25 -11.26
N ALA A 92 14.07 23.69 -10.69
CA ALA A 92 13.42 24.92 -11.12
C ALA A 92 14.31 26.16 -10.88
N ASP A 93 15.06 26.19 -9.78
CA ASP A 93 15.98 27.29 -9.46
C ASP A 93 17.20 27.27 -10.39
N ASP A 94 17.75 26.09 -10.69
CA ASP A 94 18.82 25.95 -11.68
C ASP A 94 18.42 26.45 -13.07
N VAL A 95 17.18 26.18 -13.50
CA VAL A 95 16.65 26.68 -14.77
C VAL A 95 16.44 28.20 -14.73
N ARG A 96 15.85 28.75 -13.66
CA ARG A 96 15.60 30.19 -13.53
C ARG A 96 16.88 31.00 -13.48
N GLU A 97 17.92 30.47 -12.86
CA GLU A 97 19.22 31.12 -12.72
C GLU A 97 20.16 30.83 -13.90
N GLY A 98 19.72 30.00 -14.86
CA GLY A 98 20.53 29.63 -16.03
C GLY A 98 21.73 28.74 -15.71
N ARG A 99 21.72 28.05 -14.56
CA ARG A 99 22.71 27.02 -14.20
C ARG A 99 22.49 25.72 -14.98
N PHE A 100 21.23 25.38 -15.26
CA PHE A 100 20.86 24.23 -16.07
C PHE A 100 20.10 24.66 -17.35
N PRO A 101 20.40 24.05 -18.52
CA PRO A 101 21.47 23.07 -18.75
C PRO A 101 22.87 23.72 -18.78
N GLY A 102 23.86 23.02 -18.24
CA GLY A 102 25.28 23.34 -18.41
C GLY A 102 25.86 22.77 -19.72
N PRO A 103 27.11 23.13 -20.08
CA PRO A 103 27.79 22.59 -21.27
C PRO A 103 27.86 21.06 -21.29
N GLU A 104 28.06 20.42 -20.13
CA GLU A 104 28.10 18.96 -19.99
C GLU A 104 26.74 18.27 -20.23
N HIS A 105 25.66 19.05 -20.24
CA HIS A 105 24.30 18.59 -20.55
C HIS A 105 23.84 19.00 -21.96
N SER A 106 24.76 19.46 -22.82
CA SER A 106 24.49 19.91 -24.18
C SER A 106 25.27 19.09 -25.22
N PHE A 107 24.66 18.85 -26.38
CA PHE A 107 25.34 18.25 -27.53
C PHE A 107 25.96 19.35 -28.42
N HIS A 108 27.13 19.06 -29.00
CA HIS A 108 27.90 19.97 -29.85
C HIS A 108 28.33 19.29 -31.14
#